data_AF-T1DFD9-F1
#
_entry.id   AF-T1DFD9-F1
#
_cell.length_a   1.000
_cell.length_b   1.000
_cell.length_c   1.000
_cell.angle_alpha   90.00
_cell.angle_beta   90.00
_cell.angle_gamma   90.00
#
_symmetry.space_group_name_H-M   'P 1'
#
loop_
_entity.id
_entity.type
_entity.pdbx_description
1 polymer ?
#
loop_
_entity_poly.entity_id
_entity_poly.type
_entity_poly.pdbx_seq_one_letter_code
_entity_poly.pdbx_strand_id
1 'polypeptide(L)'
;GLTVDGILENWANLKPILMKEWGENREFLVDLFGKIRDEWIETDLSTWIGANRIYPGVSDALRFASSKIYIVTTKQSRFADALLRELAGVTIPPERIYGLGTGPKVETLKKLQNQPEHQGLTLHFVEDRLATLKNVIKEPELDGWNLYLGDWGYNTEKERDEAAKISRIRMLE
;
A
#
# COMPACT_ATOMS: atom_id res chain seq x y z
N GLY A 1 -22.40 22.16 4.77
CA GLY A 1 -21.86 20.78 4.80
C GLY A 1 -20.36 20.83 4.62
N LEU A 2 -19.64 19.78 5.01
CA LEU A 2 -18.21 19.67 4.74
C LEU A 2 -17.99 19.52 3.23
N THR A 3 -17.07 20.27 2.65
CA THR A 3 -16.63 20.10 1.25
C THR A 3 -15.63 18.94 1.16
N VAL A 4 -15.45 18.36 -0.03
CA VAL A 4 -14.46 17.29 -0.25
C VAL A 4 -13.06 17.78 0.14
N ASP A 5 -12.66 18.96 -0.32
CA ASP A 5 -11.35 19.55 0.00
C ASP A 5 -11.18 19.77 1.51
N GLY A 6 -12.23 20.29 2.17
CA GLY A 6 -12.21 20.49 3.62
C GLY A 6 -12.09 19.18 4.41
N ILE A 7 -12.62 18.07 3.89
CA ILE A 7 -12.43 16.74 4.48
C ILE A 7 -10.99 16.28 4.29
N LEU A 8 -10.45 16.38 3.07
CA LEU A 8 -9.09 15.93 2.76
C LEU A 8 -8.04 16.67 3.59
N GLU A 9 -8.19 17.99 3.74
CA GLU A 9 -7.25 18.81 4.50
C GLU A 9 -7.34 18.61 6.02
N ASN A 10 -8.52 18.24 6.54
CA ASN A 10 -8.77 18.14 7.97
C ASN A 10 -9.03 16.70 8.47
N TRP A 11 -8.80 15.68 7.63
CA TRP A 11 -9.18 14.30 7.91
C TRP A 11 -8.59 13.76 9.22
N ALA A 12 -7.34 14.12 9.53
CA ALA A 12 -6.65 13.68 10.75
C ALA A 12 -7.37 14.11 12.04
N ASN A 13 -8.03 15.28 12.01
CA ASN A 13 -8.80 15.80 13.14
C ASN A 13 -10.26 15.35 13.10
N LEU A 14 -10.85 15.26 11.90
CA LEU A 14 -12.24 14.82 11.72
C LEU A 14 -12.43 13.36 12.15
N LYS A 15 -11.52 12.48 11.74
CA LYS A 15 -11.62 11.04 12.00
C LYS A 15 -11.86 10.70 13.49
N PRO A 16 -11.03 11.14 14.46
CA PRO A 16 -11.25 10.79 15.87
C PRO A 16 -12.56 11.35 16.43
N ILE A 17 -13.01 12.52 15.95
CA ILE A 17 -14.30 13.10 16.36
C ILE A 17 -15.44 12.21 15.88
N LEU A 18 -15.46 11.87 14.58
CA LEU A 18 -16.52 11.04 13.99
C LEU A 18 -16.55 9.63 14.60
N MET A 19 -15.39 9.00 14.83
CA MET A 19 -15.30 7.70 15.49
C MET A 19 -15.94 7.75 16.89
N LYS A 20 -15.70 8.82 17.65
CA LYS A 20 -16.30 9.02 18.97
C LYS A 20 -17.80 9.28 18.90
N GLU A 21 -18.24 10.15 17.98
CA GLU A 21 -19.66 10.48 17.79
C GLU A 21 -20.49 9.26 17.38
N TRP A 22 -19.94 8.36 16.55
CA TRP A 22 -20.60 7.13 16.13
C TRP A 22 -20.44 5.97 17.12
N GLY A 23 -19.66 6.15 18.19
CA GLY A 23 -19.40 5.09 19.16
C GLY A 23 -18.59 3.91 18.58
N GLU A 24 -17.85 4.17 17.51
CA GLU A 24 -17.15 3.14 16.75
C GLU A 24 -15.76 2.83 17.32
N ASN A 25 -15.34 1.58 17.20
CA ASN A 25 -14.01 1.12 17.60
C ASN A 25 -13.21 0.68 16.38
N ARG A 26 -11.98 1.19 16.24
CA ARG A 26 -11.13 0.90 15.09
C ARG A 26 -10.81 -0.58 14.95
N GLU A 27 -10.43 -1.25 16.04
CA GLU A 27 -10.03 -2.67 16.02
C GLU A 27 -11.23 -3.52 15.60
N PHE A 28 -12.38 -3.27 16.22
CA PHE A 28 -13.63 -3.92 15.84
C PHE A 28 -13.98 -3.72 14.36
N LEU A 29 -13.89 -2.49 13.84
CA LEU A 29 -14.18 -2.21 12.42
C LEU A 29 -13.21 -2.91 11.46
N VAL A 30 -11.93 -3.00 11.82
CA VAL A 30 -10.91 -3.70 11.03
C VAL A 30 -11.20 -5.21 10.99
N ASP A 31 -11.56 -5.79 12.13
CA ASP A 31 -11.89 -7.21 12.26
C ASP A 31 -13.19 -7.55 11.52
N LEU A 32 -14.24 -6.72 11.70
CA LEU A 32 -15.51 -6.87 11.00
C LEU A 32 -15.31 -6.77 9.48
N PHE A 33 -14.55 -5.78 9.01
CA PHE A 33 -14.24 -5.63 7.58
C PHE A 33 -13.48 -6.85 7.03
N GLY A 34 -12.54 -7.41 7.81
CA GLY A 34 -11.86 -8.64 7.47
C GLY A 34 -12.84 -9.81 7.33
N LYS A 35 -13.65 -10.05 8.37
CA LYS A 35 -14.60 -11.17 8.43
C LYS A 35 -15.61 -11.14 7.28
N ILE A 36 -16.21 -9.99 6.99
CA ILE A 36 -17.19 -9.86 5.89
C ILE A 36 -16.55 -10.16 4.53
N ARG A 37 -15.28 -9.76 4.33
CA ARG A 37 -14.56 -10.09 3.09
C ARG A 37 -14.20 -11.57 3.00
N ASP A 38 -13.89 -12.21 4.13
CA ASP A 38 -13.66 -13.65 4.17
C ASP A 38 -14.92 -14.42 3.78
N GLU A 39 -16.05 -14.10 4.42
CA GLU A 39 -17.35 -14.71 4.10
C GLU A 39 -17.76 -14.47 2.64
N TRP A 40 -17.50 -13.28 2.10
CA TRP A 40 -17.76 -12.98 0.69
C TRP A 40 -16.86 -13.80 -0.24
N ILE A 41 -15.57 -13.92 0.04
CA ILE A 41 -14.64 -14.75 -0.76
C ILE A 41 -15.04 -16.22 -0.72
N GLU A 42 -15.43 -16.74 0.45
CA GLU A 42 -15.87 -18.13 0.64
C GLU A 42 -17.17 -18.43 -0.10
N THR A 43 -18.09 -17.48 -0.13
CA THR A 43 -19.42 -17.65 -0.74
C THR A 43 -19.40 -17.40 -2.25
N ASP A 44 -18.70 -16.36 -2.69
CA ASP A 44 -18.66 -15.92 -4.09
C ASP A 44 -17.40 -15.09 -4.39
N LEU A 45 -16.30 -15.81 -4.64
CA LEU A 45 -15.03 -15.22 -5.05
C LEU A 45 -15.19 -14.36 -6.32
N SER A 46 -16.01 -14.76 -7.28
CA SER A 46 -16.13 -14.07 -8.57
C SER A 46 -16.68 -12.66 -8.40
N THR A 47 -17.73 -12.48 -7.59
CA THR A 47 -18.29 -11.14 -7.35
C THR A 47 -17.37 -10.29 -6.49
N TRP A 48 -16.66 -10.87 -5.53
CA TRP A 48 -15.64 -10.16 -4.76
C TRP A 48 -14.49 -9.66 -5.65
N ILE A 49 -13.98 -10.51 -6.54
CA ILE A 49 -12.96 -10.13 -7.52
C ILE A 49 -13.48 -9.05 -8.47
N GLY A 50 -14.71 -9.17 -8.96
CA GLY A 50 -15.35 -8.19 -9.83
C GLY A 50 -15.54 -6.81 -9.19
N ALA A 51 -15.54 -6.71 -7.85
CA ALA A 51 -15.59 -5.45 -7.12
C ALA A 51 -14.23 -4.74 -7.00
N ASN A 52 -13.15 -5.36 -7.47
CA ASN A 52 -11.79 -4.84 -7.39
C ASN A 52 -11.18 -4.61 -8.78
N ARG A 53 -10.16 -3.74 -8.85
CA ARG A 53 -9.41 -3.47 -10.08
C ARG A 53 -7.92 -3.34 -9.78
N ILE A 54 -7.09 -3.72 -10.75
CA ILE A 54 -5.66 -3.42 -10.79
C ILE A 54 -5.48 -2.24 -11.75
N TYR A 55 -4.61 -1.30 -11.38
CA TYR A 55 -4.30 -0.18 -12.26
C TYR A 55 -3.66 -0.68 -13.57
N PRO A 56 -3.97 -0.04 -14.72
CA PRO A 56 -3.37 -0.40 -16.00
C PRO A 56 -1.84 -0.47 -15.92
N GLY A 57 -1.23 -1.45 -16.59
CA GLY A 57 0.23 -1.65 -16.61
C GLY A 57 0.83 -2.32 -15.37
N VAL A 58 0.17 -2.28 -14.20
CA VAL A 58 0.72 -2.89 -12.97
C VAL A 58 0.84 -4.42 -13.10
N SER A 59 -0.16 -5.09 -13.68
CA SER A 59 -0.09 -6.54 -13.89
C SER A 59 1.10 -6.95 -14.77
N ASP A 60 1.35 -6.21 -15.85
CA ASP A 60 2.48 -6.48 -16.74
C ASP A 60 3.81 -6.16 -16.08
N ALA A 61 3.91 -5.03 -15.37
CA ALA A 61 5.10 -4.69 -14.60
C ALA A 61 5.47 -5.77 -13.58
N LEU A 62 4.47 -6.36 -12.91
CA LEU A 62 4.68 -7.47 -11.97
C LEU A 62 5.09 -8.77 -12.68
N ARG A 63 4.47 -9.11 -13.82
CA ARG A 63 4.80 -10.34 -14.57
C ARG A 63 6.18 -10.31 -15.21
N PHE A 64 6.57 -9.16 -15.74
CA PHE A 64 7.81 -9.00 -16.51
C PHE A 64 8.97 -8.42 -15.69
N ALA A 65 8.77 -8.19 -14.38
CA ALA A 65 9.85 -7.79 -13.50
C ALA A 65 10.96 -8.85 -13.49
N SER A 66 12.18 -8.44 -13.82
CA SER A 66 13.39 -9.26 -13.64
C SER A 66 13.88 -9.26 -12.18
N SER A 67 13.41 -8.30 -11.38
CA SER A 67 13.73 -8.18 -9.95
C SER A 67 12.86 -9.09 -9.10
N LYS A 68 13.38 -9.46 -7.92
CA LYS A 68 12.58 -10.16 -6.91
C LYS A 68 11.52 -9.22 -6.33
N ILE A 69 10.26 -9.60 -6.45
CA ILE A 69 9.11 -8.79 -6.01
C ILE A 69 8.73 -9.11 -4.57
N TYR A 70 8.40 -8.05 -3.83
CA TYR A 70 7.82 -8.09 -2.50
C TYR A 70 6.59 -7.18 -2.48
N ILE A 71 5.57 -7.57 -1.71
CA ILE A 71 4.35 -6.78 -1.53
C ILE A 71 4.30 -6.31 -0.09
N VAL A 72 4.28 -4.99 0.11
CA VAL A 72 4.20 -4.37 1.44
C VAL A 72 2.92 -3.54 1.53
N THR A 73 1.92 -4.05 2.23
CA THR A 73 0.55 -3.53 2.22
C THR A 73 -0.07 -3.51 3.61
N THR A 74 -1.01 -2.59 3.84
CA THR A 74 -1.83 -2.57 5.05
C THR A 74 -3.11 -3.41 4.91
N LYS A 75 -3.30 -4.08 3.78
CA LYS A 75 -4.37 -5.05 3.55
C LYS A 75 -3.98 -6.39 4.18
N GLN A 76 -4.94 -7.20 4.64
CA GLN A 76 -4.65 -8.58 5.05
C GLN A 76 -4.01 -9.35 3.89
N SER A 77 -2.93 -10.12 4.15
CA SER A 77 -2.13 -10.75 3.09
C SER A 77 -2.94 -11.64 2.16
N ARG A 78 -3.91 -12.41 2.69
CA ARG A 78 -4.80 -13.28 1.91
C ARG A 78 -5.63 -12.54 0.85
N PHE A 79 -6.04 -11.29 1.13
CA PHE A 79 -6.75 -10.47 0.15
C PHE A 79 -5.80 -9.95 -0.93
N ALA A 80 -4.58 -9.57 -0.56
CA ALA A 80 -3.58 -9.15 -1.54
C ALA A 80 -3.21 -10.32 -2.46
N ASP A 81 -3.00 -11.52 -1.90
CA ASP A 81 -2.72 -12.75 -2.64
C ASP A 81 -3.84 -13.08 -3.63
N ALA A 82 -5.09 -13.12 -3.18
CA ALA A 82 -6.24 -13.38 -4.05
C ALA A 82 -6.34 -12.37 -5.21
N LEU A 83 -6.14 -11.07 -4.95
CA LEU A 83 -6.19 -10.04 -5.99
C LEU A 83 -5.03 -10.18 -6.99
N LEU A 84 -3.82 -10.46 -6.51
CA LEU A 84 -2.65 -10.66 -7.37
C LEU A 84 -2.83 -11.89 -8.27
N ARG A 85 -3.34 -12.98 -7.71
CA ARG A 85 -3.58 -14.21 -8.45
C ARG A 85 -4.70 -14.05 -9.48
N GLU A 86 -5.86 -13.54 -9.08
CA GLU A 86 -7.05 -13.53 -9.93
C GLU A 86 -7.06 -12.35 -10.92
N LEU A 87 -6.60 -11.16 -10.53
CA LEU A 87 -6.63 -9.97 -11.39
C LEU A 87 -5.30 -9.69 -12.08
N ALA A 88 -4.18 -9.90 -11.39
CA ALA A 88 -2.86 -9.69 -12.00
C ALA A 88 -2.32 -10.95 -12.66
N GLY A 89 -2.86 -12.14 -12.37
CA GLY A 89 -2.33 -13.45 -12.80
C GLY A 89 -0.87 -13.65 -12.43
N VAL A 90 -0.50 -13.15 -11.24
CA VAL A 90 0.84 -13.27 -10.65
C VAL A 90 0.70 -13.99 -9.32
N THR A 91 1.51 -15.02 -9.11
CA THR A 91 1.64 -15.68 -7.81
C THR A 91 2.91 -15.19 -7.14
N ILE A 92 2.75 -14.49 -6.01
CA ILE A 92 3.87 -14.09 -5.15
C ILE A 92 3.89 -15.05 -3.94
N PRO A 93 5.04 -15.68 -3.62
CA PRO A 93 5.15 -16.53 -2.45
C PRO A 93 4.71 -15.82 -1.16
N PRO A 94 3.95 -16.48 -0.26
CA PRO A 94 3.37 -15.85 0.92
C PRO A 94 4.39 -15.14 1.82
N GLU A 95 5.61 -15.67 1.94
CA GLU A 95 6.71 -15.08 2.72
C GLU A 95 7.19 -13.72 2.15
N ARG A 96 6.80 -13.37 0.93
CA ARG A 96 7.08 -12.09 0.28
C ARG A 96 5.89 -11.12 0.32
N ILE A 97 4.78 -11.48 0.98
CA ILE A 97 3.59 -10.63 1.14
C ILE A 97 3.47 -10.17 2.60
N TYR A 98 3.98 -8.97 2.86
CA TYR A 98 3.91 -8.27 4.14
C TYR A 98 2.60 -7.49 4.24
N GLY A 99 1.57 -8.11 4.80
CA GLY A 99 0.24 -7.53 4.96
C GLY A 99 -0.03 -6.87 6.32
N LEU A 100 -1.30 -6.62 6.61
CA LEU A 100 -1.74 -6.13 7.90
C LEU A 100 -1.20 -7.01 9.04
N GLY A 101 -0.61 -6.38 10.05
CA GLY A 101 -0.02 -7.06 11.21
C GLY A 101 1.48 -7.33 11.10
N THR A 102 2.13 -7.15 9.93
CA THR A 102 3.58 -7.37 9.79
C THR A 102 4.46 -6.22 10.31
N GLY A 103 3.83 -5.15 10.77
CA GLY A 103 4.48 -3.92 11.28
C GLY A 103 4.40 -2.74 10.31
N PRO A 104 4.94 -1.57 10.70
CA PRO A 104 4.99 -0.39 9.84
C PRO A 104 5.85 -0.64 8.59
N LYS A 105 5.48 0.00 7.46
CA LYS A 105 6.19 -0.17 6.18
C LYS A 105 7.70 0.12 6.31
N VAL A 106 8.09 1.19 7.00
CA VAL A 106 9.50 1.54 7.27
C VAL A 106 10.26 0.37 7.90
N GLU A 107 9.70 -0.25 8.94
CA GLU A 107 10.33 -1.37 9.63
C GLU A 107 10.37 -2.62 8.75
N THR A 108 9.36 -2.85 7.92
CA THR A 108 9.40 -3.91 6.90
C THR A 108 10.52 -3.68 5.88
N LEU A 109 10.73 -2.44 5.42
CA LEU A 109 11.82 -2.12 4.48
C LEU A 109 13.20 -2.32 5.12
N LYS A 110 13.39 -1.90 6.37
CA LYS A 110 14.63 -2.18 7.13
C LYS A 110 14.88 -3.69 7.24
N LYS A 111 13.85 -4.46 7.62
CA LYS A 111 13.93 -5.93 7.67
C LYS A 111 14.33 -6.54 6.33
N LEU A 112 13.72 -6.08 5.22
CA LEU A 112 14.05 -6.54 3.87
C LEU A 112 15.48 -6.18 3.49
N GLN A 113 15.91 -4.95 3.72
CA GLN A 113 17.28 -4.49 3.42
C GLN A 113 18.34 -5.32 4.16
N ASN A 114 18.06 -5.70 5.41
CA ASN A 114 19.01 -6.41 6.26
C ASN A 114 19.02 -7.93 6.05
N GLN A 115 18.22 -8.46 5.12
CA GLN A 115 18.31 -9.88 4.73
C GLN A 115 19.63 -10.18 4.00
N PRO A 116 20.33 -11.28 4.34
CA PRO A 116 21.61 -11.63 3.71
C PRO A 116 21.54 -11.72 2.18
N GLU A 117 20.45 -12.24 1.63
CA GLU A 117 20.24 -12.38 0.19
C GLU A 117 20.01 -11.05 -0.55
N HIS A 118 19.81 -9.96 0.18
CA HIS A 118 19.60 -8.62 -0.39
C HIS A 118 20.84 -7.72 -0.28
N GLN A 119 21.91 -8.20 0.35
CA GLN A 119 23.16 -7.47 0.46
C GLN A 119 23.75 -7.18 -0.92
N GLY A 120 24.08 -5.92 -1.18
CA GLY A 120 24.62 -5.44 -2.45
C GLY A 120 23.59 -5.30 -3.58
N LEU A 121 22.31 -5.61 -3.34
CA LEU A 121 21.26 -5.36 -4.33
C LEU A 121 20.84 -3.88 -4.34
N THR A 122 20.39 -3.42 -5.50
CA THR A 122 19.68 -2.14 -5.59
C THR A 122 18.22 -2.36 -5.20
N LEU A 123 17.75 -1.62 -4.20
CA LEU A 123 16.40 -1.75 -3.66
C LEU A 123 15.49 -0.63 -4.18
N HIS A 124 14.28 -1.01 -4.59
CA HIS A 124 13.29 -0.10 -5.17
C HIS A 124 11.99 -0.20 -4.38
N PHE A 125 11.43 0.94 -3.99
CA PHE A 125 10.15 1.01 -3.29
C PHE A 125 9.16 1.88 -4.07
N VAL A 126 8.11 1.23 -4.57
CA VAL A 126 7.02 1.86 -5.34
C VAL A 126 5.79 1.96 -4.45
N GLU A 127 5.25 3.17 -4.32
CA GLU A 127 4.13 3.49 -3.44
C GLU A 127 3.25 4.57 -4.09
N ASP A 128 1.97 4.64 -3.76
CA ASP A 128 1.06 5.67 -4.29
C ASP A 128 0.68 6.75 -3.26
N ARG A 129 1.18 6.63 -2.02
CA ARG A 129 1.00 7.57 -0.92
C ARG A 129 2.28 8.33 -0.59
N LEU A 130 2.29 9.63 -0.87
CA LEU A 130 3.44 10.51 -0.58
C LEU A 130 3.87 10.48 0.89
N ALA A 131 2.92 10.47 1.83
CA ALA A 131 3.22 10.45 3.26
C ALA A 131 4.07 9.22 3.67
N THR A 132 3.85 8.08 3.02
CA THR A 132 4.64 6.86 3.26
C THR A 132 6.08 7.05 2.76
N LEU A 133 6.27 7.58 1.55
CA LEU A 133 7.60 7.88 1.01
C LEU A 133 8.37 8.89 1.87
N LYS A 134 7.69 9.94 2.36
CA LYS A 134 8.28 10.90 3.30
C LYS A 134 8.74 10.26 4.60
N ASN A 135 7.99 9.28 5.13
CA ASN A 135 8.43 8.55 6.32
C ASN A 135 9.66 7.68 6.04
N VAL A 136 9.79 7.11 4.84
CA VAL A 136 11.02 6.40 4.44
C VAL A 136 12.21 7.36 4.33
N ILE A 137 12.01 8.54 3.75
CA ILE A 137 13.07 9.57 3.61
C ILE A 137 13.59 10.07 4.97
N LYS A 138 12.73 10.07 6.00
CA LYS A 138 13.14 10.49 7.36
C LYS A 138 14.08 9.51 8.06
N GLU A 139 14.29 8.33 7.49
CA GLU A 139 15.04 7.23 8.09
C GLU A 139 16.37 7.08 7.34
N PRO A 140 17.50 7.59 7.88
CA PRO A 140 18.78 7.58 7.17
C PRO A 140 19.26 6.17 6.79
N GLU A 141 18.87 5.14 7.55
CA GLU A 141 19.17 3.73 7.23
C GLU A 141 18.58 3.30 5.87
N LEU A 142 17.52 3.96 5.40
CA LEU A 142 16.82 3.67 4.15
C LEU A 142 17.25 4.59 2.99
N ASP A 143 18.31 5.38 3.14
CA ASP A 143 18.83 6.26 2.07
C ASP A 143 19.25 5.48 0.82
N GLY A 144 19.61 4.21 0.96
CA GLY A 144 19.94 3.33 -0.17
C GLY A 144 18.76 2.94 -1.08
N TRP A 145 17.51 3.16 -0.64
CA TRP A 145 16.33 2.80 -1.44
C TRP A 145 16.06 3.84 -2.53
N ASN A 146 15.77 3.38 -3.74
CA ASN A 146 15.18 4.20 -4.80
C ASN A 146 13.67 4.28 -4.59
N LEU A 147 13.14 5.50 -4.51
CA LEU A 147 11.75 5.73 -4.14
C LEU A 147 10.93 6.22 -5.33
N TYR A 148 9.74 5.64 -5.50
CA TYR A 148 8.86 5.96 -6.62
C TYR A 148 7.45 6.25 -6.14
N LEU A 149 6.86 7.34 -6.63
CA LEU A 149 5.44 7.65 -6.44
C LEU A 149 4.67 7.29 -7.71
N GLY A 150 3.73 6.35 -7.62
CA GLY A 150 2.74 6.13 -8.67
C GLY A 150 1.68 7.22 -8.64
N ASP A 151 1.58 8.01 -9.71
CA ASP A 151 0.71 9.20 -9.74
C ASP A 151 -0.79 8.87 -9.92
N TRP A 152 -1.09 7.64 -10.32
CA TRP A 152 -2.43 7.10 -10.59
C TRP A 152 -3.18 6.59 -9.34
N GLY A 153 -2.55 6.59 -8.17
CA GLY A 153 -3.11 6.00 -6.94
C GLY A 153 -3.60 7.02 -5.90
N TYR A 154 -3.42 6.70 -4.61
CA TYR A 154 -3.94 7.50 -3.49
C TYR A 154 -3.14 8.77 -3.18
N ASN A 155 -3.15 9.72 -4.12
CA ASN A 155 -2.55 11.05 -3.97
C ASN A 155 -3.40 12.15 -4.63
N THR A 156 -3.33 13.35 -4.06
CA THR A 156 -3.91 14.58 -4.59
C THR A 156 -2.95 15.28 -5.55
N GLU A 157 -3.46 16.22 -6.37
CA GLU A 157 -2.63 17.05 -7.24
C GLU A 157 -1.56 17.82 -6.45
N LYS A 158 -1.93 18.39 -5.30
CA LYS A 158 -1.00 19.05 -4.37
C LYS A 158 0.11 18.13 -3.89
N GLU A 159 -0.20 16.86 -3.60
CA GLU A 159 0.81 15.87 -3.21
C GLU A 159 1.73 15.52 -4.40
N ARG A 160 1.21 15.42 -5.62
CA ARG A 160 2.05 15.21 -6.81
C ARG A 160 3.00 16.38 -7.06
N ASP A 161 2.50 17.62 -6.97
CA ASP A 161 3.30 18.83 -7.11
C ASP A 161 4.39 18.94 -6.04
N GLU A 162 4.11 18.47 -4.83
CA GLU A 162 5.09 18.38 -3.76
C GLU A 162 6.11 17.28 -4.03
N ALA A 163 5.67 16.09 -4.44
CA ALA A 163 6.54 14.97 -4.75
C ALA A 163 7.54 15.31 -5.86
N ALA A 164 7.10 16.03 -6.90
CA ALA A 164 7.96 16.49 -8.00
C ALA A 164 9.10 17.42 -7.54
N LYS A 165 8.98 18.06 -6.37
CA LYS A 165 10.01 18.93 -5.78
C LYS A 165 10.98 18.18 -4.86
N ILE A 166 10.70 16.91 -4.55
CA ILE A 166 11.53 16.08 -3.68
C ILE A 166 12.48 15.25 -4.55
N SER A 167 13.76 15.62 -4.59
CA SER A 167 14.77 14.97 -5.44
C SER A 167 14.96 13.47 -5.21
N ARG A 168 14.58 12.97 -4.02
CA ARG A 168 14.61 11.55 -3.64
C ARG A 168 13.48 10.71 -4.22
N ILE A 169 12.41 11.34 -4.74
CA ILE A 169 11.23 10.64 -5.25
C ILE A 169 11.19 10.78 -6.76
N ARG A 170 11.06 9.66 -7.46
CA ARG A 170 10.77 9.63 -8.89
C ARG A 170 9.28 9.39 -9.13
N MET A 171 8.64 10.24 -9.93
CA MET A 171 7.27 10.02 -10.36
C MET A 171 7.20 8.88 -11.38
N LEU A 172 6.15 8.07 -11.29
CA LEU A 172 5.72 7.12 -12.32
C LEU A 172 4.35 7.57 -12.83
N GLU A 173 4.20 7.54 -14.15
CA GLU A 173 2.99 7.88 -14.91
C GLU A 173 2.41 6.63 -15.59
#